data_AF-A0A9E0CBN1-F1
#
_entry.id   AF-A0A9E0CBN1-F1
#
_cell.length_a   1.000
_cell.length_b   1.000
_cell.length_c   1.000
_cell.angle_alpha   90.00
_cell.angle_beta   90.00
_cell.angle_gamma   90.00
#
_symmetry.space_group_name_H-M   'P 1'
#
loop_
_entity.id
_entity.type
_entity.pdbx_description
1 polymer ?
#
loop_
_entity_poly.entity_id
_entity_poly.type
_entity_poly.pdbx_seq_one_letter_code
_entity_poly.pdbx_strand_id
1 'polypeptide(L)'
;LSLTLILVYVGAVMVLFLFVVMMLDVDLEALRKGFWKNLPLALVLGVVVLLEMLIVVLKNPMVAAVANADPVTKISNSNKLGWVLYTQYSYPVELASMLLLLGLVVAVALTLRKSDKAAKYQNIAKQVATDSRSRFTMVKMDAEVESKGEQQ
;
A
#
# COMPACT_ATOMS: atom_id res chain seq x y z
N LEU A 1 -16.62 16.06 -6.27
CA LEU A 1 -16.21 14.87 -5.51
C LEU A 1 -16.32 13.57 -6.31
N SER A 2 -17.36 13.37 -7.13
CA SER A 2 -17.54 12.11 -7.90
C SER A 2 -16.34 11.75 -8.78
N LEU A 3 -15.74 12.73 -9.48
CA LEU A 3 -14.55 12.50 -10.30
C LEU A 3 -13.32 12.08 -9.48
N THR A 4 -13.11 12.67 -8.29
CA THR A 4 -11.97 12.31 -7.45
C THR A 4 -12.10 10.92 -6.85
N LEU A 5 -13.33 10.48 -6.52
CA LEU A 5 -13.58 9.10 -6.09
C LEU A 5 -13.20 8.09 -7.17
N ILE A 6 -13.60 8.34 -8.42
CA ILE A 6 -13.24 7.46 -9.54
C ILE A 6 -11.72 7.40 -9.72
N LEU A 7 -11.05 8.56 -9.77
CA LEU A 7 -9.61 8.60 -10.00
C LEU A 7 -8.79 7.95 -8.89
N VAL A 8 -9.10 8.23 -7.63
CA VAL A 8 -8.28 7.75 -6.50
C VAL A 8 -8.69 6.34 -6.10
N TYR A 9 -9.98 6.10 -5.87
CA TYR A 9 -10.43 4.81 -5.37
C TYR A 9 -10.34 3.75 -6.45
N VAL A 10 -10.99 3.98 -7.60
CA VAL A 10 -11.00 3.00 -8.69
C VAL A 10 -9.66 3.00 -9.43
N GLY A 11 -9.12 4.17 -9.75
CA GLY A 11 -7.91 4.29 -10.56
C GLY A 11 -6.62 3.87 -9.85
N ALA A 12 -6.38 4.35 -8.62
CA ALA A 12 -5.14 4.05 -7.90
C ALA A 12 -5.29 2.84 -6.95
N VAL A 13 -6.25 2.88 -6.02
CA VAL A 13 -6.34 1.90 -4.94
C VAL A 13 -6.80 0.52 -5.44
N MET A 14 -7.90 0.46 -6.19
CA MET A 14 -8.41 -0.82 -6.70
C MET A 14 -7.43 -1.47 -7.68
N VAL A 15 -6.79 -0.70 -8.57
CA VAL A 15 -5.80 -1.24 -9.51
C VAL A 15 -4.57 -1.79 -8.76
N LEU A 16 -4.04 -1.09 -7.75
CA LEU A 16 -2.96 -1.60 -6.91
C LEU A 16 -3.38 -2.91 -6.23
N PHE A 17 -4.60 -2.96 -5.71
CA PHE A 17 -5.13 -4.18 -5.08
C PHE A 17 -5.24 -5.34 -6.07
N LEU A 18 -5.70 -5.10 -7.31
CA LEU A 18 -5.75 -6.13 -8.35
C LEU A 18 -4.36 -6.69 -8.68
N PHE A 19 -3.33 -5.84 -8.76
CA PHE A 19 -1.95 -6.31 -8.94
C PHE A 19 -1.51 -7.24 -7.80
N VAL A 20 -1.81 -6.86 -6.55
CA VAL A 20 -1.43 -7.66 -5.37
C VAL A 20 -2.17 -9.00 -5.35
N VAL A 21 -3.48 -9.00 -5.60
CA VAL A 21 -4.28 -10.23 -5.59
C VAL A 21 -3.91 -11.18 -6.72
N MET A 22 -3.53 -10.67 -7.90
CA MET A 22 -3.07 -11.53 -9.00
C MET A 22 -1.66 -12.10 -8.77
N MET A 23 -0.79 -11.36 -8.08
CA MET A 23 0.56 -11.80 -7.77
C MET A 23 0.60 -12.80 -6.61
N LEU A 24 -0.35 -12.72 -5.68
CA LEU A 24 -0.42 -13.59 -4.51
C LEU A 24 -1.35 -14.78 -4.78
N ASP A 25 -0.81 -15.99 -4.63
CA ASP A 25 -1.62 -17.21 -4.67
C ASP A 25 -2.38 -17.36 -3.33
N VAL A 26 -3.65 -16.93 -3.31
CA VAL A 26 -4.50 -16.95 -2.11
C VAL A 26 -5.38 -18.20 -2.09
N ASP A 27 -5.18 -19.06 -1.10
CA ASP A 27 -6.03 -20.23 -0.85
C ASP A 27 -7.39 -19.82 -0.25
N LEU A 28 -8.41 -19.76 -1.12
CA LEU A 28 -9.77 -19.41 -0.76
C LEU A 28 -10.49 -20.50 0.07
N GLU A 29 -10.02 -21.75 0.02
CA GLU A 29 -10.62 -22.88 0.74
C GLU A 29 -10.22 -22.84 2.22
N ALA A 30 -8.97 -22.49 2.49
CA ALA A 30 -8.49 -22.22 3.84
C ALA A 30 -9.25 -21.04 4.49
N LEU A 31 -9.52 -19.96 3.75
CA LEU A 31 -10.27 -18.80 4.27
C LEU A 31 -11.74 -19.10 4.60
N ARG A 32 -12.35 -20.07 3.92
CA ARG A 32 -13.74 -20.50 4.18
C ARG A 32 -13.86 -21.41 5.40
N LYS A 33 -12.76 -22.02 5.85
CA LYS A 33 -12.76 -22.96 6.97
C LYS A 33 -13.02 -22.23 8.29
N GLY A 34 -14.23 -22.40 8.83
CA GLY A 34 -14.66 -21.78 10.09
C GLY A 34 -15.48 -20.50 9.95
N PHE A 35 -15.66 -19.98 8.73
CA PHE A 35 -16.54 -18.83 8.46
C PHE A 35 -17.96 -19.07 8.98
N TRP A 36 -18.53 -20.24 8.70
CA TRP A 36 -19.88 -20.63 9.11
C TRP A 36 -20.09 -20.70 10.62
N LYS A 37 -19.02 -20.93 11.40
CA LYS A 37 -19.11 -20.99 12.86
C LYS A 37 -19.25 -19.59 13.47
N ASN A 38 -18.58 -18.59 12.87
CA ASN A 38 -18.55 -17.22 13.38
C ASN A 38 -19.61 -16.32 12.72
N LEU A 39 -20.19 -16.75 11.59
CA LEU A 39 -21.25 -16.06 10.86
C LEU A 39 -22.44 -15.62 11.74
N PRO A 40 -23.06 -16.48 12.59
CA PRO A 40 -24.22 -16.06 13.37
C PRO A 40 -23.86 -14.96 14.38
N LEU A 41 -22.69 -15.04 15.01
CA LEU A 41 -22.21 -14.00 15.93
C LEU A 41 -21.94 -12.68 15.20
N ALA A 42 -21.28 -12.74 14.03
CA ALA A 42 -21.02 -11.57 13.20
C ALA A 42 -22.31 -10.92 12.71
N LEU A 43 -23.33 -11.72 12.37
CA LEU A 43 -24.63 -11.23 11.94
C LEU A 43 -25.36 -10.51 13.07
N VAL A 44 -25.39 -11.08 14.28
CA VAL A 44 -25.98 -10.41 15.45
C VAL A 44 -25.30 -9.07 15.72
N LEU A 45 -23.96 -9.03 15.72
CA LEU A 45 -23.21 -7.79 15.91
C LEU A 45 -23.49 -6.77 14.80
N GLY A 46 -23.53 -7.21 13.54
CA GLY A 46 -23.85 -6.34 12.41
C GLY A 46 -25.25 -5.74 12.50
N VAL A 47 -26.25 -6.53 12.92
CA VAL A 47 -27.62 -6.06 13.13
C VAL A 47 -27.69 -5.06 14.30
N VAL A 48 -26.99 -5.33 15.39
CA VAL A 48 -26.93 -4.39 16.53
C VAL A 48 -26.37 -3.05 16.08
N VAL A 49 -25.23 -3.04 15.38
CA VAL A 49 -24.63 -1.79 14.86
C VAL A 49 -25.57 -1.07 13.89
N LEU A 50 -26.25 -1.80 12.99
CA LEU A 50 -27.23 -1.22 12.07
C LEU A 50 -28.41 -0.58 12.81
N LEU A 51 -28.94 -1.25 13.84
CA LEU A 51 -30.04 -0.73 14.65
C LEU A 51 -29.61 0.50 15.45
N GLU A 52 -28.41 0.49 16.03
CA GLU A 52 -27.85 1.66 16.73
C GLU A 52 -27.73 2.86 15.78
N MET A 53 -27.18 2.67 14.59
CA MET A 53 -27.07 3.72 13.57
C MET A 53 -28.45 4.24 13.14
N LEU A 54 -29.43 3.36 12.95
CA LEU A 54 -30.79 3.75 12.60
C LEU A 54 -31.45 4.59 13.72
N ILE A 55 -31.27 4.17 14.97
CA ILE A 55 -31.79 4.90 16.14
C ILE A 55 -31.14 6.29 16.23
N VAL A 56 -29.82 6.39 16.03
CA VAL A 56 -29.10 7.68 16.04
C VAL A 56 -29.63 8.62 14.96
N VAL A 57 -29.87 8.11 13.75
CA VAL A 57 -30.41 8.90 12.64
C VAL A 57 -31.85 9.35 12.90
N LEU A 58 -32.72 8.45 13.40
CA LEU A 58 -34.13 8.75 13.64
C LEU A 58 -34.35 9.69 14.84
N LYS A 59 -33.47 9.64 15.85
CA LYS A 59 -33.59 10.47 17.08
C LYS A 59 -32.97 11.87 16.95
N ASN A 60 -32.13 12.12 15.95
CA ASN A 60 -31.49 13.43 15.76
C ASN A 60 -32.10 14.21 14.57
N PRO A 61 -33.00 15.18 14.82
CA PRO A 61 -33.61 16.00 13.75
C PRO A 61 -32.61 16.90 13.01
N MET A 62 -31.39 17.09 13.53
CA MET A 62 -30.30 17.80 12.85
C MET A 62 -29.88 17.16 11.52
N VAL A 63 -30.10 15.85 11.34
CA VAL A 63 -29.79 15.16 10.08
C VAL A 63 -30.77 15.56 8.96
N ALA A 64 -31.99 16.01 9.30
CA ALA A 64 -32.97 16.50 8.33
C ALA A 64 -32.74 17.97 7.93
N ALA A 65 -32.02 18.76 8.75
CA ALA A 65 -31.82 20.20 8.53
C ALA A 65 -30.72 20.55 7.50
N VAL A 66 -30.00 19.55 7.00
CA VAL A 66 -28.90 19.72 6.01
C VAL A 66 -29.41 19.94 4.58
N ALA A 67 -30.74 20.01 4.39
CA ALA A 67 -31.37 20.31 3.10
C ALA A 67 -31.38 21.80 2.71
N ASN A 68 -30.85 22.69 3.56
CA ASN A 68 -30.61 24.08 3.17
C ASN A 68 -29.36 24.13 2.29
N ALA A 69 -29.53 23.74 1.03
CA ALA A 69 -28.56 24.03 -0.01
C ALA A 69 -28.30 25.54 0.01
N ASP A 70 -27.04 25.92 0.14
CA ASP A 70 -26.58 27.28 -0.13
C ASP A 70 -27.26 27.77 -1.42
N PRO A 71 -27.74 29.02 -1.48
CA PRO A 71 -28.32 29.57 -2.69
C PRO A 71 -27.37 29.31 -3.86
N VAL A 72 -27.90 28.88 -5.01
CA VAL A 72 -27.13 28.45 -6.18
C VAL A 72 -26.21 29.57 -6.66
N THR A 73 -25.05 29.69 -6.02
CA THR A 73 -23.95 30.52 -6.50
C THR A 73 -23.39 29.78 -7.71
N LYS A 74 -23.26 30.43 -8.87
CA LYS A 74 -22.65 29.87 -10.09
C LYS A 74 -21.16 29.53 -9.94
N ILE A 75 -20.63 29.49 -8.71
CA ILE A 75 -19.24 29.18 -8.41
C ILE A 75 -19.08 27.66 -8.40
N SER A 76 -18.09 27.17 -9.14
CA SER A 76 -17.75 25.74 -9.18
C SER A 76 -17.45 25.20 -7.77
N ASN A 77 -18.00 24.02 -7.46
CA ASN A 77 -17.73 23.30 -6.21
C ASN A 77 -16.24 23.04 -5.98
N SER A 78 -15.47 22.82 -7.05
CA SER A 78 -14.02 22.64 -6.96
C SER A 78 -13.31 23.91 -6.49
N ASN A 79 -13.79 25.09 -6.92
CA ASN A 79 -13.22 26.37 -6.51
C ASN A 79 -13.51 26.66 -5.03
N LYS A 80 -14.77 26.45 -4.60
CA LYS A 80 -15.14 26.61 -3.18
C LYS A 80 -14.34 25.67 -2.27
N LEU A 81 -14.20 24.41 -2.66
CA LEU A 81 -13.44 23.43 -1.90
C LEU A 81 -11.96 23.81 -1.83
N GLY A 82 -11.36 24.23 -2.95
CA GLY A 82 -9.98 24.71 -2.97
C GLY A 82 -9.76 25.88 -2.02
N TRP A 83 -10.67 26.87 -2.04
CA TRP A 83 -10.59 28.01 -1.12
C TRP A 83 -10.59 27.58 0.34
N VAL A 84 -11.52 26.73 0.76
CA VAL A 84 -11.60 26.22 2.15
C VAL A 84 -10.36 25.41 2.53
N LEU A 85 -9.86 24.56 1.63
CA LEU A 85 -8.67 23.74 1.88
C LEU A 85 -7.41 24.59 2.11
N TYR A 86 -7.20 25.64 1.32
CA TYR A 86 -5.99 26.46 1.42
C TYR A 86 -6.09 27.63 2.41
N THR A 87 -7.28 27.97 2.90
CA THR A 87 -7.45 29.06 3.87
C THR A 87 -7.71 28.54 5.28
N GLN A 88 -8.72 27.69 5.47
CA GLN A 88 -9.15 27.22 6.79
C GLN A 88 -8.46 25.92 7.19
N TYR A 89 -8.24 25.02 6.24
CA TYR A 89 -7.69 23.67 6.50
C TYR A 89 -6.26 23.50 5.97
N SER A 90 -5.45 24.56 6.00
CA SER A 90 -4.06 24.51 5.54
C SER A 90 -3.22 23.47 6.30
N TYR A 91 -3.38 23.39 7.63
CA TYR A 91 -2.66 22.41 8.46
C TYR A 91 -2.97 20.95 8.08
N PRO A 92 -4.24 20.49 7.95
CA PRO A 92 -4.53 19.16 7.44
C PRO A 92 -3.97 18.87 6.05
N VAL A 93 -3.93 19.84 5.15
CA VAL A 93 -3.35 19.68 3.81
C VAL A 93 -1.84 19.43 3.89
N GLU A 94 -1.14 20.16 4.76
CA GLU A 94 0.28 19.96 5.01
C GLU A 94 0.57 18.60 5.68
N LEU A 95 -0.26 18.19 6.64
CA LEU A 95 -0.15 16.84 7.22
C LEU A 95 -0.42 15.75 6.18
N ALA A 96 -1.38 15.94 5.29
CA ALA A 96 -1.66 15.00 4.20
C ALA A 96 -0.46 14.88 3.24
N SER A 97 0.22 15.98 2.90
CA SER A 97 1.41 15.94 2.04
C SER A 97 2.58 15.20 2.72
N MET A 98 2.77 15.40 4.02
CA MET A 98 3.74 14.67 4.83
C MET A 98 3.42 13.17 4.90
N LEU A 99 2.14 12.80 5.03
CA LEU A 99 1.70 11.39 5.01
C LEU A 99 1.91 10.74 3.65
N LEU A 100 1.64 11.45 2.54
CA LEU A 100 1.92 10.95 1.19
C LEU A 100 3.42 10.75 0.94
N LEU A 101 4.24 11.70 1.39
CA LEU A 101 5.69 11.59 1.32
C LEU A 101 6.19 10.38 2.12
N LEU A 102 5.73 10.25 3.38
CA LEU A 102 6.06 9.11 4.23
C LEU A 102 5.64 7.79 3.58
N GLY A 103 4.43 7.72 3.02
CA GLY A 103 3.92 6.55 2.32
C GLY A 103 4.82 6.13 1.16
N LEU A 104 5.29 7.08 0.34
CA LEU A 104 6.22 6.82 -0.75
C LEU A 104 7.56 6.29 -0.22
N VAL A 105 8.15 6.94 0.79
CA VAL A 105 9.42 6.52 1.40
C VAL A 105 9.32 5.11 1.96
N VAL A 106 8.26 4.80 2.71
CA VAL A 106 8.02 3.48 3.29
C VAL A 106 7.83 2.42 2.20
N ALA A 107 7.02 2.71 1.17
CA ALA A 107 6.78 1.78 0.07
C ALA A 107 8.08 1.43 -0.67
N VAL A 108 8.91 2.42 -1.02
CA VAL A 108 10.21 2.18 -1.66
C VAL A 108 11.16 1.45 -0.73
N ALA A 109 11.25 1.85 0.54
CA ALA A 109 12.13 1.19 1.51
C ALA A 109 11.79 -0.30 1.72
N LEU A 110 10.51 -0.66 1.71
CA LEU A 110 10.04 -2.05 1.85
C LEU A 110 10.22 -2.88 0.57
N THR A 111 10.08 -2.27 -0.59
CA THR A 111 10.16 -2.98 -1.89
C THR A 111 11.59 -3.08 -2.43
N LEU A 112 12.51 -2.26 -1.92
CA LEU A 112 13.91 -2.28 -2.34
C LEU A 112 14.60 -3.58 -1.90
N ARG A 113 14.59 -4.57 -2.79
CA ARG A 113 15.30 -5.83 -2.59
C ARG A 113 16.81 -5.61 -2.72
N LYS A 114 17.54 -5.68 -1.61
CA LYS A 114 19.01 -5.75 -1.61
C LYS A 114 19.43 -7.05 -2.31
N SER A 115 19.94 -6.94 -3.54
CA SER A 115 20.51 -8.07 -4.24
C SER A 115 21.99 -8.16 -3.91
N ASP A 116 22.33 -8.89 -2.85
CA ASP A 116 23.72 -9.12 -2.41
C ASP A 116 24.58 -9.78 -3.51
N LYS A 117 23.93 -10.41 -4.51
CA LYS A 117 24.60 -11.06 -5.65
C LYS A 117 25.07 -10.09 -6.74
N ALA A 118 24.48 -8.89 -6.83
CA ALA A 118 24.80 -7.93 -7.90
C ALA A 118 25.67 -6.76 -7.41
N ALA A 119 25.50 -6.35 -6.14
CA ALA A 119 26.20 -5.20 -5.60
C ALA A 119 27.53 -5.63 -4.95
N LYS A 120 28.63 -5.57 -5.71
CA LYS A 120 29.98 -5.67 -5.14
C LYS A 120 30.32 -4.36 -4.43
N TYR A 121 30.11 -4.33 -3.12
CA TYR A 121 30.53 -3.18 -2.30
C TYR A 121 32.03 -3.23 -2.05
N GLN A 122 32.73 -2.11 -2.33
CA GLN A 122 34.13 -1.98 -1.96
C GLN A 122 34.23 -1.64 -0.47
N ASN A 123 34.99 -2.45 0.27
CA ASN A 123 35.38 -2.13 1.63
C ASN A 123 36.80 -1.54 1.61
N ILE A 124 36.88 -0.21 1.68
CA ILE A 124 38.14 0.55 1.59
C ILE A 124 39.09 0.14 2.72
N ALA A 125 38.58 -0.08 3.94
CA ALA A 125 39.41 -0.50 5.07
C ALA A 125 40.07 -1.86 4.82
N LYS A 126 39.33 -2.83 4.25
CA LYS A 126 39.90 -4.13 3.83
C LYS A 126 40.90 -3.99 2.66
N GLN A 127 40.69 -3.05 1.75
CA GLN A 127 41.60 -2.80 0.62
C GLN A 127 42.90 -2.10 1.03
N VAL A 128 42.88 -1.28 2.08
CA VAL A 128 44.08 -0.61 2.59
C VAL A 128 44.88 -1.55 3.51
N ALA A 129 44.20 -2.39 4.29
CA ALA A 129 44.83 -3.32 5.22
C ALA A 129 45.44 -4.60 4.58
N THR A 130 45.57 -4.66 3.25
CA THR A 130 46.12 -5.85 2.57
C THR A 130 47.65 -5.94 2.64
N ASP A 131 48.14 -7.08 3.13
CA ASP A 131 49.56 -7.44 3.13
C ASP A 131 49.97 -8.23 1.88
N SER A 132 51.28 -8.38 1.62
CA SER A 132 51.80 -9.12 0.46
C SER A 132 51.33 -10.59 0.42
N ARG A 133 51.15 -11.22 1.58
CA ARG A 133 50.73 -12.62 1.72
C ARG A 133 49.23 -12.84 1.48
N SER A 134 48.41 -11.81 1.58
CA SER A 134 46.94 -11.93 1.49
C SER A 134 46.37 -11.56 0.11
N ARG A 135 47.22 -11.28 -0.89
CA ARG A 135 46.78 -10.81 -2.22
C ARG A 135 46.36 -11.93 -3.16
N PHE A 136 46.81 -13.15 -2.92
CA PHE A 136 46.48 -14.31 -3.76
C PHE A 136 45.90 -15.40 -2.88
N THR A 137 44.86 -16.06 -3.40
CA THR A 137 44.27 -17.25 -2.77
C THR A 137 44.38 -18.37 -3.78
N MET A 138 45.07 -19.46 -3.44
CA MET A 138 45.09 -20.63 -4.31
C MET A 138 43.76 -21.37 -4.15
N VAL A 139 42.90 -21.24 -5.15
CA VAL A 139 41.64 -21.98 -5.21
C VAL A 139 41.92 -23.27 -5.97
N LYS A 140 41.78 -24.42 -5.29
CA LYS A 140 41.73 -25.71 -5.98
C LYS A 140 40.42 -25.77 -6.76
N MET A 141 40.53 -25.93 -8.07
CA MET A 141 39.40 -26.19 -8.94
C MET A 141 39.55 -27.62 -9.47
N ASP A 142 38.44 -28.33 -9.54
CA ASP A 142 38.42 -29.65 -10.17
C ASP A 142 38.73 -29.50 -11.66
N ALA A 143 39.39 -30.50 -12.23
CA ALA A 143 39.69 -30.50 -13.65
C ALA A 143 38.37 -30.59 -14.43
N GLU A 144 38.07 -29.55 -15.23
CA GLU A 144 36.95 -29.59 -16.16
C GLU A 144 37.26 -30.65 -17.22
N VAL A 145 36.69 -31.84 -17.03
CA VAL A 145 36.79 -32.91 -18.02
C VAL A 145 35.77 -32.58 -19.10
N GLU A 146 36.25 -32.31 -20.31
CA GLU A 146 35.40 -32.15 -21.48
C GLU A 146 34.55 -33.42 -21.63
N SER A 147 33.26 -33.33 -21.28
CA SER A 147 32.30 -34.39 -21.52
C SER A 147 32.22 -34.58 -23.03
N LYS A 148 32.97 -35.54 -23.56
CA LYS A 148 32.81 -36.02 -24.93
C LYS A 148 31.32 -36.30 -25.13
N GLY A 149 30.69 -35.44 -25.92
CA GLY A 149 29.28 -35.57 -26.25
C GLY A 149 28.99 -37.02 -26.66
N GLU A 150 27.99 -37.59 -26.02
CA GLU A 150 27.32 -38.79 -26.51
C GLU A 150 26.83 -38.48 -27.93
N GLN A 151 27.65 -38.86 -28.92
CA GLN A 151 27.16 -39.22 -30.23
C GLN A 151 26.50 -40.59 -30.07
N GLN A 152 25.17 -40.59 -29.92
CA GLN A 152 24.25 -41.59 -30.46
C GLN A 152 22.81 -41.14 -30.29
#